data_AF-A0A519MFY3-F1
#
_entry.id   AF-A0A519MFY3-F1
#
_cell.length_a   1.000
_cell.length_b   1.000
_cell.length_c   1.000
_cell.angle_alpha   90.00
_cell.angle_beta   90.00
_cell.angle_gamma   90.00
#
_symmetry.space_group_name_H-M   'P 1'
#
loop_
_entity.id
_entity.type
_entity.pdbx_description
1 polymer ?
#
loop_
_entity_poly.entity_id
_entity_poly.type
_entity_poly.pdbx_seq_one_letter_code
_entity_poly.pdbx_strand_id
1 'polypeptide(L)'
;MATTPAFQAEQLTFADCRVTSFQLGRPGTPLPNAEDVASFSYTFTSEQGVDFDNAIIRIALHVAIEAKRTDEALPNELVGEIRTETFFRVTGLDALMATEDACAARAEAILTSATVRLS
;
A
#
# COMPACT_ATOMS: atom_id res chain seq x y z
N MET A 1 -19.57 24.26 -21.72
CA MET A 1 -18.41 23.92 -20.87
C MET A 1 -18.33 22.40 -20.83
N ALA A 2 -17.28 21.80 -21.37
CA ALA A 2 -17.08 20.35 -21.24
C ALA A 2 -16.61 20.09 -19.81
N THR A 3 -17.42 19.40 -19.00
CA THR A 3 -17.01 18.94 -17.68
C THR A 3 -16.02 17.80 -17.89
N THR A 4 -14.76 18.00 -17.53
CA THR A 4 -13.80 16.90 -17.47
C THR A 4 -14.39 15.82 -16.56
N PRO A 5 -14.59 14.58 -17.04
CA PRO A 5 -15.08 13.49 -16.22
C PRO A 5 -14.12 13.30 -15.03
N ALA A 6 -14.63 13.61 -13.85
CA ALA A 6 -13.91 13.37 -12.60
C ALA A 6 -14.20 11.95 -12.14
N PHE A 7 -13.14 11.22 -11.83
CA PHE A 7 -13.23 9.89 -11.24
C PHE A 7 -14.08 9.92 -9.95
N GLN A 8 -15.12 9.10 -9.90
CA GLN A 8 -15.99 8.95 -8.74
C GLN A 8 -15.74 7.62 -8.04
N ALA A 9 -15.87 7.60 -6.71
CA ALA A 9 -15.68 6.38 -5.93
C ALA A 9 -16.67 5.27 -6.30
N GLU A 10 -17.89 5.60 -6.76
CA GLU A 10 -18.85 4.58 -7.21
C GLU A 10 -18.41 3.84 -8.48
N GLN A 11 -17.40 4.34 -9.19
CA GLN A 11 -16.84 3.65 -10.35
C GLN A 11 -15.92 2.49 -9.95
N LEU A 12 -15.54 2.38 -8.66
CA LEU A 12 -14.75 1.29 -8.11
C LEU A 12 -15.64 0.14 -7.65
N THR A 13 -15.38 -1.04 -8.19
CA THR A 13 -15.92 -2.29 -7.64
C THR A 13 -14.78 -3.10 -7.06
N PHE A 14 -14.89 -3.51 -5.80
CA PHE A 14 -13.94 -4.44 -5.20
C PHE A 14 -13.91 -5.75 -6.00
N ALA A 15 -12.71 -6.17 -6.40
CA ALA A 15 -12.52 -7.39 -7.17
C ALA A 15 -11.93 -8.51 -6.32
N ASP A 16 -10.83 -8.24 -5.62
CA ASP A 16 -10.13 -9.21 -4.78
C ASP A 16 -9.21 -8.51 -3.77
N CYS A 17 -8.87 -9.22 -2.69
CA CYS A 17 -7.82 -8.83 -1.76
C CYS A 17 -7.10 -10.07 -1.25
N ARG A 18 -5.77 -9.99 -1.22
CA ARG A 18 -4.92 -11.09 -0.77
C ARG A 18 -3.76 -10.61 0.06
N VAL A 19 -3.35 -11.45 1.01
CA VAL A 19 -2.05 -11.33 1.68
C VAL A 19 -1.02 -12.01 0.79
N THR A 20 -0.02 -11.26 0.35
CA THR A 20 1.06 -11.77 -0.51
C THR A 20 2.29 -12.20 0.28
N SER A 21 2.49 -11.63 1.46
CA SER A 21 3.51 -12.05 2.44
C SER A 21 3.01 -11.78 3.85
N PHE A 22 3.28 -12.70 4.76
CA PHE A 22 3.16 -12.48 6.20
C PHE A 22 4.35 -13.11 6.88
N GLN A 23 5.10 -12.29 7.59
CA GLN A 23 6.26 -12.75 8.33
C GLN A 23 6.28 -12.11 9.72
N LEU A 24 6.48 -12.95 10.73
CA LEU A 24 6.82 -12.53 12.09
C LEU A 24 8.13 -13.21 12.47
N GLY A 25 9.11 -12.39 12.84
CA GLY A 25 10.49 -12.78 13.08
C GLY A 25 11.27 -13.04 11.80
N ARG A 26 12.60 -13.09 11.93
CA ARG A 26 13.47 -13.51 10.83
C ARG A 26 13.73 -15.01 10.93
N PRO A 27 13.81 -15.75 9.82
CA PRO A 27 14.06 -17.18 9.87
C PRO A 27 15.43 -17.41 10.52
N GLY A 28 15.48 -18.27 11.53
CA GLY A 28 16.71 -18.56 12.28
C GLY A 28 17.14 -17.47 13.27
N THR A 29 16.37 -16.40 13.46
CA THR A 29 16.61 -15.39 14.50
C THR A 29 15.50 -15.49 15.55
N PRO A 30 15.81 -15.69 16.84
CA PRO A 30 14.78 -15.66 17.87
C PRO A 30 14.13 -14.29 17.92
N LEU A 31 12.81 -14.27 18.13
CA LEU A 31 12.09 -13.03 18.39
C LEU A 31 12.60 -12.40 19.70
N PRO A 32 12.57 -11.06 19.81
CA PRO A 32 12.78 -10.36 21.07
C PRO A 32 11.95 -10.95 22.22
N ASN A 33 12.58 -11.14 23.39
CA ASN A 33 11.84 -11.46 24.60
C ASN A 33 10.89 -10.31 24.95
N ALA A 34 9.69 -10.63 25.44
CA ALA A 34 8.68 -9.62 25.78
C ALA A 34 9.18 -8.60 26.82
N GLU A 35 10.08 -9.00 27.73
CA GLU A 35 10.68 -8.14 28.74
C GLU A 35 11.63 -7.07 28.16
N ASP A 36 12.18 -7.34 26.97
CA ASP A 36 13.12 -6.44 26.28
C ASP A 36 12.44 -5.51 25.27
N VAL A 37 11.12 -5.63 25.09
CA VAL A 37 10.34 -4.83 24.14
C VAL A 37 9.53 -3.79 24.91
N ALA A 38 9.85 -2.51 24.69
CA ALA A 38 9.10 -1.40 25.29
C ALA A 38 7.81 -1.09 24.52
N SER A 39 7.86 -1.16 23.19
CA SER A 39 6.69 -0.91 22.34
C SER A 39 6.88 -1.47 20.93
N PHE A 40 5.80 -1.46 20.14
CA PHE A 40 5.85 -1.73 18.69
C PHE A 40 5.53 -0.46 17.92
N SER A 41 6.25 -0.23 16.83
CA SER A 41 5.94 0.80 15.83
C SER A 41 5.61 0.17 14.49
N TYR A 42 4.67 0.79 13.78
CA TYR A 42 4.19 0.30 12.49
C TYR A 42 4.47 1.35 11.42
N THR A 43 5.13 0.94 10.35
CA THR A 43 5.33 1.76 9.15
C THR A 43 4.47 1.21 8.03
N PHE A 44 3.53 2.03 7.55
CA PHE A 44 2.69 1.70 6.40
C PHE A 44 3.26 2.34 5.15
N THR A 45 3.43 1.56 4.08
CA THR A 45 3.76 2.03 2.75
C THR A 45 2.72 1.52 1.77
N SER A 46 2.19 2.41 0.95
CA SER A 46 1.29 2.04 -0.14
C SER A 46 1.94 2.25 -1.50
N GLU A 47 1.63 1.36 -2.43
CA GLU A 47 1.94 1.47 -3.85
C GLU A 47 0.65 1.31 -4.64
N GLN A 48 0.42 2.18 -5.61
CA GLN A 48 -0.76 2.15 -6.47
C GLN A 48 -0.32 1.92 -7.91
N GLY A 49 -1.05 1.07 -8.62
CA GLY A 49 -0.85 0.82 -10.05
C GLY A 49 -2.18 0.71 -10.78
N VAL A 50 -2.19 1.13 -12.04
CA VAL A 50 -3.38 1.05 -12.90
C VAL A 50 -3.05 0.20 -14.12
N ASP A 51 -3.81 -0.87 -14.31
CA ASP A 51 -3.85 -1.65 -15.54
C ASP A 51 -5.02 -1.12 -16.39
N PHE A 52 -4.68 -0.29 -17.37
CA PHE A 52 -5.65 0.35 -18.24
C PHE A 52 -6.31 -0.63 -19.21
N ASP A 53 -5.62 -1.71 -19.60
CA ASP A 53 -6.14 -2.68 -20.57
C ASP A 53 -7.23 -3.54 -19.93
N ASN A 54 -7.10 -3.85 -18.64
CA ASN A 54 -8.08 -4.64 -17.88
C ASN A 54 -9.01 -3.80 -16.99
N ALA A 55 -8.83 -2.47 -17.00
CA ALA A 55 -9.50 -1.53 -16.11
C ALA A 55 -9.41 -1.92 -14.62
N ILE A 56 -8.20 -2.24 -14.16
CA ILE A 56 -7.93 -2.65 -12.78
C ILE A 56 -7.05 -1.61 -12.09
N ILE A 57 -7.46 -1.19 -10.90
CA ILE A 57 -6.60 -0.47 -9.95
C ILE A 57 -6.09 -1.48 -8.92
N ARG A 58 -4.77 -1.57 -8.78
CA ARG A 58 -4.10 -2.34 -7.73
C ARG A 58 -3.60 -1.38 -6.66
N ILE A 59 -3.92 -1.67 -5.40
CA ILE A 59 -3.35 -1.03 -4.22
C ILE A 59 -2.57 -2.09 -3.46
N ALA A 60 -1.26 -1.99 -3.45
CA ALA A 60 -0.39 -2.81 -2.61
C ALA A 60 -0.09 -2.06 -1.31
N LEU A 61 -0.26 -2.74 -0.18
CA LEU A 61 0.10 -2.22 1.13
C LEU A 61 1.21 -3.07 1.72
N HIS A 62 2.20 -2.41 2.29
CA HIS A 62 3.26 -3.01 3.08
C HIS A 62 3.22 -2.42 4.49
N VAL A 63 3.12 -3.29 5.49
CA VAL A 63 3.19 -2.94 6.91
C VAL A 63 4.46 -3.54 7.46
N ALA A 64 5.42 -2.69 7.83
CA ALA A 64 6.60 -3.09 8.58
C ALA A 64 6.32 -2.92 10.08
N ILE A 65 6.56 -3.97 10.86
CA ILE A 65 6.38 -4.00 12.31
C ILE A 65 7.77 -4.00 12.95
N GLU A 66 8.05 -2.95 13.70
CA GLU A 66 9.32 -2.79 14.39
C GLU A 66 9.10 -2.84 15.90
N ALA A 67 9.95 -3.58 16.61
CA ALA A 67 10.01 -3.57 18.06
C ALA A 67 10.99 -2.49 18.52
N LYS A 68 10.54 -1.58 19.39
CA LYS A 68 11.41 -0.68 20.13
C LYS A 68 11.90 -1.43 21.37
N ARG A 69 13.22 -1.57 21.50
CA ARG A 69 13.85 -2.20 22.67
C ARG A 69 13.70 -1.28 23.89
N THR A 70 13.68 -1.88 25.08
CA THR A 70 13.64 -1.13 26.36
C THR A 70 14.91 -0.30 26.58
N ASP A 71 16.03 -0.73 25.99
CA ASP A 71 17.25 0.06 25.88
C ASP A 71 17.16 1.00 24.66
N GLU A 72 16.95 2.30 24.91
CA GLU A 72 16.79 3.32 23.87
C GLU A 72 18.05 3.57 23.02
N ALA A 73 19.21 3.07 23.45
CA ALA A 73 20.44 3.17 22.66
C ALA A 73 20.48 2.19 21.49
N LEU A 74 19.65 1.14 21.50
CA LEU A 74 19.57 0.15 20.43
C LEU A 74 18.59 0.60 19.33
N PRO A 75 18.91 0.35 18.05
CA PRO A 75 17.99 0.64 16.96
C PRO A 75 16.73 -0.23 17.06
N ASN A 76 15.63 0.30 16.52
CA ASN A 76 14.41 -0.48 16.31
C ASN A 76 14.71 -1.75 15.51
N GLU A 77 14.13 -2.86 15.93
CA GLU A 77 14.30 -4.15 15.26
C GLU A 77 13.07 -4.47 14.41
N LEU A 78 13.24 -4.71 13.11
CA LEU A 78 12.16 -5.21 12.26
C LEU A 78 11.81 -6.65 12.67
N VAL A 79 10.65 -6.80 13.29
CA VAL A 79 10.13 -8.08 13.83
C VAL A 79 8.98 -8.64 13.01
N GLY A 80 8.48 -7.92 12.02
CA GLY A 80 7.49 -8.48 11.13
C GLY A 80 7.23 -7.64 9.88
N GLU A 81 6.68 -8.29 8.87
CA GLU A 81 6.12 -7.63 7.70
C GLU A 81 4.80 -8.28 7.30
N ILE A 82 3.89 -7.44 6.81
CA ILE A 82 2.65 -7.88 6.16
C ILE A 82 2.57 -7.16 4.82
N ARG A 83 2.39 -7.92 3.74
CA ARG A 83 2.17 -7.39 2.40
C ARG A 83 0.81 -7.84 1.91
N THR A 84 0.02 -6.89 1.43
CA THR A 84 -1.28 -7.16 0.84
C THR A 84 -1.41 -6.50 -0.51
N GLU A 85 -2.27 -7.06 -1.35
CA GLU A 85 -2.70 -6.44 -2.60
C GLU A 85 -4.21 -6.45 -2.65
N THR A 86 -4.79 -5.28 -2.92
CA THR A 86 -6.22 -5.11 -3.17
C THR A 86 -6.41 -4.70 -4.62
N PHE A 87 -7.39 -5.31 -5.28
CA PHE A 87 -7.72 -5.04 -6.67
C PHE A 87 -9.14 -4.49 -6.75
N PHE A 88 -9.30 -3.43 -7.51
CA PHE A 88 -10.58 -2.85 -7.84
C PHE A 88 -10.75 -2.83 -9.35
N ARG A 89 -11.93 -3.22 -9.83
CA ARG A 89 -12.33 -2.98 -11.23
C ARG A 89 -12.91 -1.59 -11.34
N VAL A 90 -12.53 -0.88 -12.40
CA VAL A 90 -13.03 0.46 -12.72
C VAL A 90 -14.07 0.34 -13.81
N THR A 91 -15.27 0.85 -13.55
CA THR A 91 -16.33 0.95 -14.56
C THR A 91 -16.23 2.27 -15.31
N GLY A 92 -16.40 2.24 -16.64
CA GLY A 92 -16.34 3.43 -17.48
C GLY A 92 -14.93 4.06 -17.62
N LEU A 93 -13.87 3.27 -17.46
CA LEU A 93 -12.49 3.75 -17.60
C LEU A 93 -12.22 4.37 -18.98
N ASP A 94 -12.78 3.80 -20.06
CA ASP A 94 -12.65 4.34 -21.42
C ASP A 94 -13.13 5.79 -21.53
N ALA A 95 -14.23 6.14 -20.83
CA ALA A 95 -14.78 7.49 -20.81
C ALA A 95 -13.93 8.47 -20.00
N LEU A 96 -13.25 8.00 -18.95
CA LEU A 96 -12.27 8.78 -18.18
C LEU A 96 -11.01 9.04 -19.02
N MET A 97 -10.57 8.05 -19.80
CA MET A 97 -9.37 8.09 -20.62
C MET A 97 -9.54 8.83 -21.95
N ALA A 98 -10.77 9.08 -22.40
CA ALA A 98 -11.07 9.81 -23.65
C ALA A 98 -10.84 11.33 -23.57
N THR A 99 -10.32 11.84 -22.45
CA THR A 99 -9.96 13.27 -22.27
C THR A 99 -8.52 13.52 -22.71
N GLU A 100 -8.25 14.65 -23.37
CA GLU A 100 -6.91 15.01 -23.87
C GLU A 100 -5.82 15.03 -22.76
N ASP A 101 -6.20 15.25 -21.49
CA ASP A 101 -5.31 15.21 -20.32
C ASP A 101 -4.89 13.79 -19.87
N ALA A 102 -5.66 12.74 -20.22
CA ALA A 102 -5.41 11.37 -19.77
C ALA A 102 -4.17 10.73 -20.42
N CYS A 103 -3.75 11.23 -21.59
CA CYS A 103 -2.54 10.78 -22.27
C CYS A 103 -1.27 11.29 -21.54
N ALA A 104 -1.33 12.46 -20.91
CA ALA A 104 -0.27 13.00 -20.07
C ALA A 104 -0.22 12.29 -18.69
N ALA A 105 -1.38 12.00 -18.08
CA ALA A 105 -1.46 11.28 -16.81
C ALA A 105 -0.96 9.82 -16.88
N ARG A 106 -1.07 9.17 -18.05
CA ARG A 106 -0.46 7.84 -18.31
C ARG A 106 1.06 7.82 -18.11
N ALA A 107 1.74 8.96 -18.25
CA ALA A 107 3.19 9.06 -18.10
C ALA A 107 3.64 9.32 -16.64
N GLU A 108 2.74 9.80 -15.77
CA GLU A 108 3.10 10.32 -14.44
C GLU A 108 2.61 9.44 -13.27
N ALA A 109 1.74 8.47 -13.50
CA ALA A 109 1.16 7.59 -12.47
C ALA A 109 2.12 6.49 -11.93
N ILE A 110 3.42 6.76 -11.88
CA ILE A 110 4.43 5.85 -11.33
C ILE A 110 4.77 6.29 -9.90
N LEU A 111 4.28 5.49 -8.94
CA LEU A 111 4.72 5.41 -7.54
C LEU A 111 4.60 6.70 -6.70
N THR A 112 3.42 6.93 -6.14
CA THR A 112 3.29 7.80 -4.95
C THR A 112 3.32 6.95 -3.68
N SER A 113 4.43 7.00 -2.92
CA SER A 113 4.53 6.35 -1.61
C SER A 113 3.99 7.29 -0.53
N ALA A 114 2.97 6.89 0.21
CA ALA A 114 2.54 7.58 1.43
C ALA A 114 3.01 6.80 2.66
N THR A 115 3.74 7.47 3.56
CA THR A 115 4.14 6.91 4.86
C THR A 115 3.19 7.42 5.94
N VAL A 116 2.39 6.52 6.52
CA VAL A 116 1.55 6.84 7.69
C VAL A 116 2.21 6.25 8.94
N ARG A 117 2.49 7.11 9.93
CA ARG A 117 2.93 6.70 11.29
C ARG A 117 1.74 6.81 12.24
N LEU A 118 1.39 5.72 12.91
CA LEU A 118 0.42 5.72 14.01
C LEU A 118 1.20 5.70 15.33
N SER A 119 0.99 6.73 16.15
CA SER A 119 1.57 6.92 17.49
C SER A 119 0.63 6.48 18.59
#